data_AF-A0A4Q2UTA4-F1
#
_entry.id   AF-A0A4Q2UTA4-F1
#
_cell.length_a   1.000
_cell.length_b   1.000
_cell.length_c   1.000
_cell.angle_alpha   90.00
_cell.angle_beta   90.00
_cell.angle_gamma   90.00
#
_symmetry.space_group_name_H-M   'P 1'
#
loop_
_entity.id
_entity.type
_entity.pdbx_description
1 polymer ?
#
loop_
_entity_poly.entity_id
_entity_poly.type
_entity_poly.pdbx_seq_one_letter_code
_entity_poly.pdbx_strand_id
1 'polypeptide(L)'
;MGMSSKLLRENPHIAAWHFYRRFGLFRDIVLKQKFNVTDYWNRYEWQGRGSSHCHGLFWMDGAPGVDLENEDARKEFARIWRFHVTAFNPEPARVQQQGEGSEPLPTPPLQ
;
A
#
# COMPACT_ATOMS: atom_id res chain seq x y z
N MET A 1 -29.81 0.06 -18.05
CA MET A 1 -28.80 0.58 -17.10
C MET A 1 -29.22 1.98 -16.68
N GLY A 2 -29.19 2.30 -15.39
CA GLY A 2 -29.54 3.64 -14.90
C GLY A 2 -28.53 4.70 -15.38
N MET A 3 -28.99 5.95 -15.56
CA MET A 3 -28.18 7.05 -16.08
C MET A 3 -26.91 7.31 -15.26
N SER A 4 -27.00 7.18 -13.93
CA SER A 4 -25.85 7.29 -13.01
C SER A 4 -24.74 6.28 -13.31
N SER A 5 -25.07 5.00 -13.55
CA SER A 5 -24.09 3.97 -13.88
C SER A 5 -23.42 4.16 -15.25
N LYS A 6 -24.09 4.84 -16.18
CA LYS A 6 -23.48 5.23 -17.46
C LYS A 6 -22.45 6.33 -17.25
N LEU A 7 -22.82 7.40 -16.54
CA LEU A 7 -21.94 8.55 -16.29
C LEU A 7 -20.68 8.17 -15.49
N LEU A 8 -20.78 7.28 -14.50
CA LEU A 8 -19.62 6.79 -13.74
C LEU A 8 -18.63 6.02 -14.62
N ARG A 9 -19.11 5.22 -15.58
CA ARG A 9 -18.25 4.47 -16.51
C ARG A 9 -17.62 5.36 -17.56
N GLU A 10 -18.31 6.41 -17.99
CA GLU A 10 -17.79 7.38 -18.96
C GLU A 10 -16.81 8.37 -18.30
N ASN A 11 -16.93 8.59 -16.99
CA ASN A 11 -16.12 9.57 -16.24
C ASN A 11 -15.46 8.98 -14.98
N PRO A 12 -14.71 7.86 -15.07
CA PRO A 12 -14.17 7.17 -13.90
C PRO A 12 -13.12 8.01 -13.15
N HIS A 13 -12.42 8.90 -13.86
CA HIS A 13 -11.44 9.81 -13.27
C HIS A 13 -12.07 10.81 -12.28
N ILE A 14 -13.32 11.23 -12.49
CA ILE A 14 -14.04 12.13 -11.58
C ILE A 14 -14.33 11.40 -10.26
N ALA A 15 -14.82 10.16 -10.33
CA ALA A 15 -15.04 9.33 -9.15
C ALA A 15 -13.73 9.06 -8.40
N ALA A 16 -12.65 8.76 -9.12
CA ALA A 16 -11.31 8.58 -8.55
C ALA A 16 -10.82 9.82 -7.83
N TRP A 17 -10.94 10.98 -8.46
CA TRP A 17 -10.51 12.24 -7.86
C TRP A 17 -11.29 12.58 -6.60
N HIS A 18 -12.62 12.38 -6.61
CA HIS A 18 -13.44 12.58 -5.42
C HIS A 18 -13.04 11.65 -4.27
N PHE A 19 -12.80 10.37 -4.56
CA PHE A 19 -12.33 9.43 -3.55
C PHE A 19 -10.96 9.86 -3.00
N TYR A 20 -9.98 10.10 -3.87
CA TYR A 20 -8.64 10.54 -3.51
C TYR A 20 -8.66 11.79 -2.62
N ARG A 21 -9.44 12.80 -3.02
CA ARG A 21 -9.55 14.06 -2.26
C ARG A 21 -10.20 13.84 -0.89
N ARG A 22 -11.32 13.12 -0.84
CA ARG A 22 -12.04 12.89 0.42
C ARG A 22 -11.26 12.01 1.38
N PHE A 23 -10.64 10.94 0.89
CA PHE A 23 -9.81 10.07 1.70
C PHE A 23 -8.57 10.79 2.20
N GLY A 24 -7.90 11.59 1.36
CA GLY A 24 -6.76 12.42 1.78
C GLY A 24 -7.14 13.40 2.89
N LEU A 25 -8.26 14.11 2.76
CA LEU A 25 -8.76 15.00 3.81
C LEU A 25 -9.11 14.25 5.09
N PHE A 26 -9.79 13.10 4.99
CA PHE A 26 -10.10 12.28 6.16
C PHE A 26 -8.83 11.81 6.86
N ARG A 27 -7.83 11.34 6.12
CA ARG A 27 -6.52 10.98 6.67
C ARG A 27 -5.90 12.17 7.40
N ASP A 28 -5.79 13.32 6.75
CA ASP A 28 -5.01 14.46 7.27
C ASP A 28 -5.69 15.14 8.47
N ILE A 29 -7.02 15.25 8.43
CA ILE A 29 -7.80 15.93 9.47
C ILE A 29 -8.15 15.00 10.63
N VAL A 30 -8.43 13.72 10.34
CA VAL A 30 -8.91 12.77 11.37
C VAL A 30 -7.80 11.81 11.78
N LEU A 31 -7.26 11.03 10.85
CA LEU A 31 -6.34 9.94 11.20
C LEU A 31 -5.02 10.49 11.77
N LYS A 32 -4.40 11.47 11.10
CA LYS A 32 -3.13 12.06 11.56
C LYS A 32 -3.27 12.70 12.92
N GLN A 33 -4.35 13.46 13.14
CA GLN A 33 -4.59 14.17 14.39
C GLN A 33 -4.94 13.22 15.54
N LYS A 34 -5.73 12.17 15.28
CA LYS A 34 -6.20 11.26 16.33
C LYS A 34 -5.15 10.24 16.78
N PHE A 35 -4.30 9.79 15.86
CA PHE A 35 -3.37 8.68 16.09
C PHE A 35 -1.90 9.10 16.00
N ASN A 36 -1.61 10.41 15.92
CA ASN A 36 -0.26 10.94 15.73
C ASN A 36 0.49 10.24 14.59
N VAL A 37 -0.17 10.12 13.43
CA VAL A 37 0.43 9.46 12.26
C VAL A 37 1.54 10.34 11.70
N THR A 38 2.75 9.80 11.67
CA THR A 38 3.96 10.46 11.18
C THR A 38 4.21 10.17 9.69
N ASP A 39 3.94 8.94 9.25
CA ASP A 39 4.09 8.51 7.86
C ASP A 39 2.97 7.54 7.44
N TYR A 40 2.74 7.40 6.14
CA TYR A 40 1.72 6.50 5.60
C TYR A 40 2.02 6.08 4.17
N TRP A 41 1.50 4.91 3.83
CA TRP A 41 1.40 4.44 2.46
C TRP A 41 -0.01 3.95 2.21
N ASN A 42 -0.61 4.33 1.09
CA ASN A 42 -1.91 3.81 0.71
C ASN A 42 -2.05 3.68 -0.80
N ARG A 43 -2.79 2.66 -1.22
CA ARG A 43 -3.24 2.46 -2.60
C ARG A 43 -4.73 2.20 -2.62
N TYR A 44 -5.40 2.60 -3.68
CA TYR A 44 -6.82 2.29 -3.86
C TYR A 44 -7.07 1.68 -5.22
N GLU A 45 -8.05 0.79 -5.26
CA GLU A 45 -8.51 0.07 -6.43
C GLU A 45 -10.04 0.06 -6.47
N TRP A 46 -10.58 -0.32 -7.62
CA TRP A 46 -12.03 -0.40 -7.83
C TRP A 46 -12.47 -1.86 -7.74
N GLN A 47 -13.26 -2.19 -6.72
CA GLN A 47 -13.84 -3.51 -6.56
C GLN A 47 -15.04 -3.70 -7.50
N GLY A 48 -15.61 -4.92 -7.47
CA GLY A 48 -16.84 -5.24 -8.19
C GLY A 48 -17.93 -4.18 -7.96
N ARG A 49 -18.61 -3.80 -9.05
CA ARG A 49 -19.62 -2.72 -9.09
C ARG A 49 -19.08 -1.28 -8.96
N GLY A 50 -17.76 -1.09 -9.04
CA GLY A 50 -17.14 0.24 -9.08
C GLY A 50 -17.06 0.91 -7.71
N SER A 51 -17.13 0.16 -6.62
CA SER A 51 -16.86 0.68 -5.28
C SER A 51 -15.36 0.90 -5.10
N SER A 52 -14.97 2.06 -4.56
CA SER A 52 -13.59 2.32 -4.16
C SER A 52 -13.22 1.44 -2.97
N HIS A 53 -12.05 0.80 -3.02
CA HIS A 53 -11.44 0.07 -1.92
C HIS A 53 -10.02 0.55 -1.72
N CYS A 54 -9.64 0.87 -0.48
CA CYS A 54 -8.32 1.43 -0.17
C CYS A 54 -7.61 0.58 0.86
N HIS A 55 -6.40 0.15 0.52
CA HIS A 55 -5.46 -0.46 1.43
C HIS A 55 -4.50 0.62 1.94
N GLY A 56 -4.19 0.63 3.23
CA GLY A 56 -3.29 1.59 3.82
C GLY A 56 -2.48 1.01 4.96
N LEU A 57 -1.24 1.46 5.08
CA LEU A 57 -0.38 1.30 6.24
C LEU A 57 -0.10 2.69 6.81
N PHE A 58 -0.09 2.80 8.13
CA PHE A 58 0.12 4.05 8.85
C PHE A 58 1.17 3.83 9.93
N TRP A 59 2.13 4.73 10.01
CA TRP A 59 3.13 4.78 11.07
C TRP A 59 2.71 5.82 12.09
N MET A 60 2.55 5.38 13.33
CA MET A 60 2.27 6.24 14.47
C MET A 60 3.58 6.74 15.07
N ASP A 61 3.50 7.82 15.84
CA ASP A 61 4.63 8.28 16.64
C ASP A 61 5.20 7.16 17.52
N GLY A 62 6.53 7.05 17.56
CA GLY A 62 7.26 5.95 18.21
C GLY A 62 7.28 4.61 17.48
N ALA A 63 6.64 4.48 16.31
CA ALA A 63 6.76 3.27 15.49
C ALA A 63 8.18 3.12 14.91
N PRO A 64 8.63 1.88 14.63
CA PRO A 64 9.92 1.65 13.98
C PRO A 64 10.01 2.40 12.65
N GLY A 65 11.11 3.10 12.43
CA GLY A 65 11.37 3.82 11.19
C GLY A 65 11.41 2.88 9.98
N VAL A 66 11.01 3.41 8.83
CA VAL A 66 11.04 2.71 7.52
C VAL A 66 12.17 3.20 6.62
N ASP A 67 13.02 4.08 7.12
CA ASP A 67 14.25 4.44 6.46
C ASP A 67 15.25 3.28 6.59
N LEU A 68 15.45 2.60 5.46
CA LEU A 68 16.28 1.41 5.34
C LEU A 68 17.55 1.71 4.53
N GLU A 69 18.05 2.95 4.55
CA GLU A 69 19.25 3.33 3.78
C GLU A 69 20.53 2.64 4.26
N ASN A 70 20.67 2.38 5.56
CA ASN A 70 21.85 1.71 6.13
C ASN A 70 21.56 0.27 6.65
N GLU A 71 22.62 -0.52 6.80
CA GLU A 71 22.52 -1.94 7.18
C GLU A 71 22.00 -2.15 8.61
N ASP A 72 22.39 -1.29 9.55
CA ASP A 72 21.98 -1.42 10.95
C ASP A 72 20.49 -1.12 11.13
N ALA A 73 19.96 -0.11 10.42
CA ALA A 73 18.54 0.20 10.36
C ALA A 73 17.73 -0.97 9.79
N ARG A 74 18.25 -1.64 8.75
CA ARG A 74 17.62 -2.87 8.18
C ARG A 74 17.60 -4.01 9.19
N LYS A 75 18.71 -4.24 9.91
CA LYS A 75 18.79 -5.28 10.94
C LYS A 75 17.81 -5.02 12.07
N GLU A 76 17.72 -3.78 12.53
CA GLU A 76 16.78 -3.40 13.60
C GLU A 76 15.33 -3.52 13.15
N PHE A 77 15.01 -3.04 11.94
CA PHE A 77 13.69 -3.22 11.34
C PHE A 77 13.29 -4.69 11.27
N ALA A 78 14.17 -5.56 10.74
CA ALA A 78 13.92 -7.00 10.66
C ALA A 78 13.78 -7.64 12.05
N ARG A 79 14.60 -7.23 13.02
CA ARG A 79 14.54 -7.73 14.40
C ARG A 79 13.19 -7.43 15.05
N ILE A 80 12.63 -6.24 14.83
CA ILE A 80 11.34 -5.86 15.37
C ILE A 80 10.22 -6.63 14.64
N TRP A 81 10.15 -6.50 13.32
CA TRP A 81 8.99 -6.97 12.57
C TRP A 81 8.90 -8.49 12.43
N ARG A 82 10.02 -9.23 12.49
CA ARG A 82 10.01 -10.71 12.38
C ARG A 82 9.12 -11.41 13.41
N PHE A 83 8.87 -10.77 14.55
CA PHE A 83 8.02 -11.32 15.61
C PHE A 83 6.54 -10.97 15.44
N HIS A 84 6.24 -9.97 14.60
CA HIS A 84 4.90 -9.39 14.47
C HIS A 84 4.26 -9.67 13.12
N VAL A 85 5.06 -9.91 12.07
CA VAL A 85 4.59 -10.13 10.71
C VAL A 85 5.00 -11.52 10.26
N THR A 86 4.00 -12.31 9.86
CA THR A 86 4.19 -13.62 9.26
C THR A 86 3.50 -13.63 7.91
N ALA A 87 4.16 -14.18 6.90
CA ALA A 87 3.57 -14.44 5.59
C ALA A 87 3.44 -15.95 5.38
N PHE A 88 2.27 -16.37 4.88
CA PHE A 88 2.05 -17.75 4.45
C PHE A 88 1.91 -17.75 2.93
N ASN A 89 2.62 -18.63 2.25
CA ASN A 89 2.38 -18.86 0.83
C ASN A 89 1.01 -19.55 0.70
N PRO A 90 -0.01 -18.91 0.09
CA PRO A 90 -1.32 -19.52 -0.09
C PRO A 90 -1.30 -20.70 -1.08
N GLU A 91 -0.25 -20.81 -1.90
CA GLU A 91 -0.08 -21.87 -2.89
C GLU A 91 1.28 -22.58 -2.70
N PRO A 92 1.51 -23.30 -1.58
CA PRO A 92 2.82 -23.89 -1.28
C PRO A 92 3.24 -24.99 -2.26
N ALA A 93 2.28 -25.59 -2.96
CA ALA A 93 2.51 -26.63 -3.96
C ALA A 93 2.57 -26.10 -5.40
N ARG A 94 2.41 -24.79 -5.61
CA ARG A 94 2.47 -24.21 -6.95
C ARG A 94 3.90 -24.30 -7.48
N VAL A 95 4.06 -24.99 -8.60
CA VAL A 95 5.31 -24.99 -9.37
C VAL A 95 5.38 -23.66 -10.12
N GLN A 96 6.35 -22.84 -9.75
CA GLN A 96 6.60 -21.53 -10.37
C GLN A 96 6.95 -21.75 -11.85
N GLN A 97 6.20 -21.14 -12.77
CA GLN A 97 6.47 -21.30 -14.21
C GLN A 97 7.72 -20.50 -14.61
N GLN A 98 8.43 -20.92 -15.65
CA GLN A 98 9.59 -20.18 -16.17
C GLN A 98 9.16 -18.75 -16.53
N GLY A 99 9.78 -17.75 -15.90
CA GLY A 99 9.47 -16.32 -16.07
C GLY A 99 8.70 -15.67 -14.90
N GLU A 100 8.24 -16.44 -13.92
CA GLU A 100 7.56 -15.91 -12.71
C GLU A 100 8.52 -15.66 -11.53
N GLY A 101 9.84 -15.84 -11.74
CA GLY A 101 10.86 -15.60 -10.73
C GLY A 101 11.09 -14.12 -10.49
N SER A 102 11.22 -13.74 -9.22
CA SER A 102 11.92 -12.53 -8.79
C SER A 102 13.41 -12.69 -9.12
N GLU A 103 13.78 -12.55 -10.39
CA GLU A 103 15.14 -12.18 -10.75
C GLU A 103 15.48 -10.94 -9.91
N PRO A 104 16.58 -10.94 -9.13
CA PRO A 104 17.05 -9.73 -8.49
C PRO A 104 17.13 -8.64 -9.55
N LEU A 105 16.50 -7.48 -9.30
CA LEU A 105 16.68 -6.33 -10.18
C LEU A 105 18.19 -6.13 -10.36
N PRO A 106 18.70 -6.03 -11.60
CA PRO A 106 20.13 -5.89 -11.83
C PRO A 106 20.63 -4.68 -11.04
N THR A 107 21.56 -4.90 -10.11
CA THR A 107 22.17 -3.81 -9.35
C THR A 107 22.99 -2.97 -10.32
N PRO A 108 22.68 -1.67 -10.52
CA PRO A 108 23.51 -0.82 -11.36
C PRO A 108 24.93 -0.78 -10.78
N PRO A 109 25.97 -0.75 -11.62
CA PRO A 109 27.34 -0.67 -11.15
C PRO A 109 27.52 0.62 -10.32
N LEU A 110 28.21 0.49 -9.19
CA LEU A 110 28.67 1.63 -8.39
C LEU A 110 29.55 2.51 -9.29
N GLN A 111 29.15 3.77 -9.47
CA GLN A 111 30.01 4.82 -10.01
C GLN A 111 30.86 5.44 -8.90
#